data_AF-A0A6I4RY77-F1
#
_entry.id   AF-A0A6I4RY77-F1
#
_cell.length_a   1.000
_cell.length_b   1.000
_cell.length_c   1.000
_cell.angle_alpha   90.00
_cell.angle_beta   90.00
_cell.angle_gamma   90.00
#
_symmetry.space_group_name_H-M   'P 1'
#
loop_
_entity.id
_entity.type
_entity.pdbx_description
1 polymer ?
#
loop_
_entity_poly.entity_id
_entity_poly.type
_entity_poly.pdbx_seq_one_letter_code
_entity_poly.pdbx_strand_id
1 'polypeptide(L)'
;MSEYFLFSLLTVVAALMSYINTKFLKLPKAIGLTILSITFSALCASFLSPSNFLVVALSSFDFKKTVLDGMLSFLLFANALHFNMIDLKKELKAIFGLASIGLLLSALTTAILIYGFCLLVGFEISLGYCLVFGALISPTDPIAVISTLAGNKSIPKHIKTRVVGESLFNDATGIVLFVVLSNIVFFGSGGEFGQAINGHGIEYIWIIAKQIGSEAGGGILLGYIFARVALIFLKTNQDSETSIFVTLAVASMGYVIAHSLNVSGPIAMVVAGLFIGNNLSDRKKTSPDQVEKLDNFWMVIDNMLNSFLFILIGLELTSIPFNHGAFWVGAAGIFIVTFARLVSISIPITAIDKKLTRASAKDNLLVAWSGVRGGISLALALSLPDEGNVIVSITYTVVILSILAQGSTLKIVLNMIYPHNITKKAANTVDN
;
A
#
# COMPACT_ATOMS: atom_id res chain seq x y z
N MET A 1 25.57 6.66 3.16
CA MET A 1 25.26 7.95 3.83
C MET A 1 24.77 7.70 5.23
N SER A 2 24.85 8.68 6.15
CA SER A 2 24.22 8.54 7.47
C SER A 2 22.69 8.64 7.35
N GLU A 3 21.97 7.92 8.20
CA GLU A 3 20.50 7.97 8.25
C GLU A 3 20.00 9.40 8.54
N TYR A 4 20.74 10.15 9.35
CA TYR A 4 20.47 11.57 9.61
C TYR A 4 20.53 12.43 8.34
N PHE A 5 21.52 12.21 7.47
CA PHE A 5 21.62 12.96 6.23
C PHE A 5 20.43 12.66 5.30
N LEU A 6 20.05 11.37 5.18
CA LEU A 6 18.90 10.96 4.38
C LEU A 6 17.61 11.60 4.89
N PHE A 7 17.35 11.53 6.20
CA PHE A 7 16.20 12.18 6.82
C PHE A 7 16.16 13.69 6.57
N SER A 8 17.31 14.36 6.71
CA SER A 8 17.44 15.80 6.47
C SER A 8 17.15 16.15 5.01
N LEU A 9 17.72 15.40 4.07
CA LEU A 9 17.49 15.58 2.63
C LEU A 9 16.02 15.40 2.28
N LEU A 10 15.41 14.29 2.71
CA LEU A 10 14.00 13.99 2.46
C LEU A 10 13.09 15.07 3.03
N THR A 11 13.40 15.60 4.21
CA THR A 11 12.63 16.68 4.84
C THR A 11 12.66 17.95 4.00
N VAL A 12 13.85 18.37 3.54
CA VAL A 12 14.01 19.57 2.71
C VAL A 12 13.32 19.41 1.36
N VAL A 13 13.53 18.27 0.68
CA VAL A 13 12.90 17.99 -0.61
C VAL A 13 11.39 17.89 -0.46
N ALA A 14 10.89 17.25 0.60
CA ALA A 14 9.46 17.15 0.85
C ALA A 14 8.80 18.50 1.11
N ALA A 15 9.44 19.37 1.90
CA ALA A 15 8.96 20.72 2.13
C ALA A 15 8.88 21.51 0.82
N LEU A 16 9.96 21.48 0.02
CA LEU A 16 10.03 22.20 -1.26
C LEU A 16 8.99 21.68 -2.27
N MET A 17 8.95 20.38 -2.51
CA MET A 17 8.03 19.79 -3.50
C MET A 17 6.58 19.89 -3.04
N SER A 18 6.30 19.79 -1.74
CA SER A 18 4.94 20.02 -1.21
C SER A 18 4.51 21.47 -1.38
N TYR A 19 5.40 22.44 -1.14
CA TYR A 19 5.12 23.86 -1.39
C TYR A 19 4.85 24.13 -2.88
N ILE A 20 5.68 23.58 -3.77
CA ILE A 20 5.48 23.74 -5.21
C ILE A 20 4.16 23.11 -5.65
N ASN A 21 3.85 21.90 -5.19
CA ASN A 21 2.60 21.23 -5.54
C ASN A 21 1.38 22.02 -5.03
N THR A 22 1.39 22.44 -3.76
CA THR A 22 0.24 23.16 -3.17
C THR A 22 0.03 24.53 -3.79
N LYS A 23 1.10 25.27 -4.11
CA LYS A 23 1.01 26.61 -4.67
C LYS A 23 0.71 26.63 -6.16
N PHE A 24 1.35 25.76 -6.95
CA PHE A 24 1.32 25.83 -8.41
C PHE A 24 0.52 24.71 -9.07
N LEU A 25 0.81 23.44 -8.76
CA LEU A 25 0.22 22.29 -9.48
C LEU A 25 -1.20 21.95 -9.02
N LYS A 26 -1.47 22.09 -7.72
CA LYS A 26 -2.76 21.75 -7.05
C LYS A 26 -3.23 20.32 -7.36
N LEU A 27 -2.28 19.40 -7.57
CA LEU A 27 -2.57 17.99 -7.81
C LEU A 27 -2.70 17.24 -6.48
N PRO A 28 -3.41 16.08 -6.46
CA PRO A 28 -3.35 15.15 -5.34
C PRO A 28 -1.90 14.87 -4.96
N LYS A 29 -1.61 14.89 -3.65
CA LYS A 29 -0.24 14.91 -3.11
C LYS A 29 0.64 13.79 -3.69
N ALA A 30 0.12 12.57 -3.76
CA ALA A 30 0.80 11.42 -4.34
C ALA A 30 1.29 11.68 -5.78
N ILE A 31 0.40 12.23 -6.63
CA ILE A 31 0.67 12.51 -8.04
C ILE A 31 1.66 13.67 -8.16
N GLY A 32 1.38 14.78 -7.49
CA GLY A 32 2.20 15.99 -7.57
C GLY A 32 3.63 15.77 -7.09
N LEU A 33 3.81 15.11 -5.94
CA LEU A 33 5.15 14.82 -5.41
C LEU A 33 5.93 13.84 -6.28
N THR A 34 5.27 12.81 -6.83
CA THR A 34 5.92 11.85 -7.73
C THR A 34 6.41 12.54 -9.00
N ILE A 35 5.56 13.35 -9.66
CA ILE A 35 5.93 14.11 -10.88
C ILE A 35 7.10 15.05 -10.61
N LEU A 36 7.02 15.84 -9.54
CA LEU A 36 8.08 16.79 -9.18
C LEU A 36 9.39 16.08 -8.89
N SER A 37 9.35 14.93 -8.21
CA SER A 37 10.54 14.17 -7.84
C SER A 37 11.18 13.48 -9.04
N ILE A 38 10.38 12.91 -9.96
CA ILE A 38 10.86 12.37 -11.25
C ILE A 38 11.53 13.48 -12.07
N THR A 39 10.86 14.63 -12.19
CA THR A 39 11.38 15.77 -12.96
C THR A 39 12.69 16.26 -12.35
N PHE A 40 12.75 16.40 -11.02
CA PHE A 40 13.95 16.79 -10.30
C PHE A 40 15.09 15.80 -10.50
N SER A 41 14.83 14.49 -10.36
CA SER A 41 15.83 13.43 -10.56
C SER A 41 16.38 13.46 -11.99
N ALA A 42 15.51 13.58 -13.00
CA ALA A 42 15.90 13.66 -14.41
C ALA A 42 16.71 14.93 -14.75
N LEU A 43 16.34 16.08 -14.18
CA LEU A 43 17.10 17.32 -14.33
C LEU A 43 18.50 17.21 -13.70
N CYS A 44 18.58 16.65 -12.48
CA CYS A 44 19.87 16.40 -11.84
C CYS A 44 20.75 15.49 -12.71
N ALA A 45 20.20 14.39 -13.23
CA ALA A 45 20.96 13.46 -14.08
C ALA A 45 21.40 14.08 -15.43
N SER A 46 20.62 15.01 -15.98
CA SER A 46 20.90 15.62 -17.29
C SER A 46 21.86 16.81 -17.22
N PHE A 47 21.77 17.61 -16.16
CA PHE A 47 22.50 18.89 -16.07
C PHE A 47 23.68 18.88 -15.09
N LEU A 48 23.73 17.92 -14.16
CA LEU A 48 24.82 17.82 -13.18
C LEU A 48 25.77 16.69 -13.56
N SER A 49 27.06 16.89 -13.27
CA SER A 49 28.05 15.82 -13.44
C SER A 49 27.73 14.64 -12.50
N PRO A 50 28.05 13.38 -12.89
CA PRO A 50 27.86 12.22 -12.01
C PRO A 50 28.59 12.31 -10.67
N SER A 51 29.68 13.08 -10.60
CA SER A 51 30.43 13.38 -9.38
C SER A 51 29.80 14.48 -8.51
N ASN A 52 28.74 15.13 -8.97
CA ASN A 52 28.07 16.17 -8.21
C ASN A 52 27.47 15.57 -6.93
N PHE A 53 27.69 16.24 -5.81
CA PHE A 53 27.21 15.80 -4.50
C PHE A 53 25.72 15.45 -4.48
N LEU A 54 24.86 16.22 -5.17
CA LEU A 54 23.43 15.95 -5.25
C LEU A 54 23.14 14.65 -6.00
N VAL A 55 23.81 14.39 -7.13
CA VAL A 55 23.61 13.16 -7.91
C VAL A 55 24.07 11.94 -7.11
N VAL A 56 25.22 12.04 -6.44
CA VAL A 56 25.74 10.99 -5.57
C VAL A 56 24.82 10.77 -4.36
N ALA A 57 24.32 11.84 -3.73
CA ALA A 57 23.39 11.73 -2.62
C ALA A 57 22.06 11.06 -3.04
N LEU A 58 21.51 11.44 -4.20
CA LEU A 58 20.27 10.88 -4.72
C LEU A 58 20.41 9.42 -5.17
N SER A 59 21.61 8.94 -5.49
CA SER A 59 21.85 7.55 -5.93
C SER A 59 22.35 6.63 -4.81
N SER A 60 22.65 7.17 -3.63
CA SER A 60 23.27 6.40 -2.54
C SER A 60 22.34 6.11 -1.35
N PHE A 61 21.04 6.36 -1.49
CA PHE A 61 20.05 5.92 -0.51
C PHE A 61 19.59 4.50 -0.83
N ASP A 62 19.34 3.71 0.21
CA ASP A 62 18.77 2.37 0.06
C ASP A 62 17.24 2.47 0.18
N PHE A 63 16.55 2.44 -0.96
CA PHE A 63 15.09 2.55 -1.02
C PHE A 63 14.42 1.46 -0.18
N LYS A 64 14.84 0.21 -0.38
CA LYS A 64 14.28 -0.96 0.28
C LYS A 64 14.38 -0.80 1.80
N LYS A 65 15.59 -0.56 2.32
CA LYS A 65 15.83 -0.41 3.75
C LYS A 65 15.04 0.76 4.32
N THR A 66 15.03 1.89 3.63
CA THR A 66 14.31 3.09 4.09
C THR A 66 12.81 2.82 4.21
N VAL A 67 12.20 2.19 3.19
CA VAL A 67 10.75 1.94 3.18
C VAL A 67 10.37 0.79 4.11
N LEU A 68 10.98 -0.39 3.97
CA LEU A 68 10.58 -1.60 4.72
C LEU A 68 10.97 -1.54 6.20
N ASP A 69 12.18 -1.08 6.51
CA ASP A 69 12.69 -1.11 7.89
C ASP A 69 12.40 0.21 8.62
N GLY A 70 12.39 1.33 7.89
CA GLY A 70 12.23 2.67 8.47
C GLY A 70 10.78 3.17 8.53
N MET A 71 9.98 2.94 7.49
CA MET A 71 8.71 3.66 7.30
C MET A 71 7.47 2.77 7.44
N LEU A 72 7.54 1.53 6.95
CA LEU A 72 6.40 0.63 6.79
C LEU A 72 5.59 0.46 8.08
N SER A 73 6.27 0.23 9.20
CA SER A 73 5.61 0.04 10.49
C SER A 73 4.75 1.24 10.89
N PHE A 74 5.30 2.45 10.75
CA PHE A 74 4.60 3.69 11.09
C PHE A 74 3.45 3.98 10.12
N LEU A 75 3.64 3.72 8.81
CA LEU A 75 2.58 3.89 7.80
C LEU A 75 1.38 2.99 8.10
N LEU A 76 1.63 1.70 8.36
CA LEU A 76 0.58 0.73 8.67
C LEU A 76 -0.13 1.05 9.97
N PHE A 77 0.62 1.41 11.02
CA PHE A 77 0.06 1.80 12.30
C PHE A 77 -0.81 3.06 12.18
N ALA A 78 -0.31 4.11 11.52
CA ALA A 78 -1.03 5.37 11.39
C ALA A 78 -2.31 5.23 10.56
N ASN A 79 -2.25 4.49 9.44
CA ASN A 79 -3.43 4.18 8.64
C ASN A 79 -4.50 3.42 9.43
N ALA A 80 -4.07 2.46 10.27
CA ALA A 80 -4.96 1.71 11.14
C ALA A 80 -5.57 2.57 12.27
N LEU A 81 -4.77 3.46 12.84
CA LEU A 81 -5.17 4.32 13.96
C LEU A 81 -6.34 5.24 13.59
N HIS A 82 -6.32 5.81 12.38
CA HIS A 82 -7.37 6.72 11.91
C HIS A 82 -8.61 5.99 11.34
N PHE A 83 -8.58 4.65 11.25
CA PHE A 83 -9.68 3.90 10.65
C PHE A 83 -10.87 3.74 11.61
N ASN A 84 -12.07 4.02 11.11
CA ASN A 84 -13.29 3.88 11.92
C ASN A 84 -13.71 2.42 12.09
N MET A 85 -13.51 1.88 13.30
CA MET A 85 -13.83 0.49 13.64
C MET A 85 -15.33 0.16 13.60
N ILE A 86 -16.22 1.13 13.85
CA ILE A 86 -17.67 0.91 13.76
C ILE A 86 -18.08 0.65 12.31
N ASP A 87 -17.52 1.42 11.39
CA ASP A 87 -17.73 1.21 9.96
C ASP A 87 -16.99 -0.05 9.48
N LEU A 88 -15.80 -0.36 10.02
CA LEU A 88 -15.08 -1.61 9.73
C LEU A 88 -15.95 -2.84 9.99
N LYS A 89 -16.58 -2.90 11.17
CA LYS A 89 -17.40 -4.05 11.58
C LYS A 89 -18.57 -4.30 10.64
N LYS A 90 -19.10 -3.26 9.99
CA LYS A 90 -20.21 -3.39 9.02
C LYS A 90 -19.75 -4.02 7.70
N GLU A 91 -18.50 -3.77 7.30
CA GLU A 91 -17.92 -4.25 6.04
C GLU A 91 -16.88 -5.37 6.23
N LEU A 92 -16.75 -5.93 7.44
CA LEU A 92 -15.68 -6.85 7.83
C LEU A 92 -15.58 -8.05 6.88
N LYS A 93 -16.71 -8.69 6.56
CA LYS A 93 -16.74 -9.83 5.64
C LYS A 93 -16.24 -9.47 4.24
N ALA A 94 -16.62 -8.29 3.74
CA ALA A 94 -16.19 -7.80 2.43
C ALA A 94 -14.69 -7.54 2.41
N ILE A 95 -14.21 -6.81 3.42
CA ILE A 95 -12.81 -6.40 3.54
C ILE A 95 -11.90 -7.62 3.70
N PHE A 96 -12.22 -8.55 4.59
CA PHE A 96 -11.43 -9.77 4.76
C PHE A 96 -11.51 -10.68 3.53
N GLY A 97 -12.66 -10.79 2.87
CA GLY A 97 -12.79 -11.55 1.63
C GLY A 97 -11.91 -11.00 0.51
N LEU A 98 -11.83 -9.67 0.38
CA LEU A 98 -10.95 -9.01 -0.58
C LEU A 98 -9.47 -9.11 -0.17
N ALA A 99 -9.14 -8.87 1.10
CA ALA A 99 -7.76 -8.88 1.59
C ALA A 99 -7.12 -10.27 1.73
N SER A 100 -7.90 -11.34 1.55
CA SER A 100 -7.44 -12.72 1.51
C SER A 100 -7.65 -13.34 0.12
N ILE A 101 -8.86 -13.82 -0.17
CA ILE A 101 -9.20 -14.52 -1.41
C ILE A 101 -9.05 -13.59 -2.61
N GLY A 102 -9.51 -12.34 -2.51
CA GLY A 102 -9.34 -11.34 -3.57
C GLY A 102 -7.86 -11.07 -3.87
N LEU A 103 -7.04 -10.86 -2.84
CA LEU A 103 -5.60 -10.65 -2.99
C LEU A 103 -4.92 -11.85 -3.65
N LEU A 104 -5.20 -13.08 -3.18
CA LEU A 104 -4.62 -14.30 -3.76
C LEU A 104 -5.04 -14.47 -5.23
N LEU A 105 -6.33 -14.25 -5.53
CA LEU A 105 -6.85 -14.33 -6.88
C LEU A 105 -6.23 -13.24 -7.78
N SER A 106 -6.05 -12.03 -7.28
CA SER A 106 -5.36 -10.94 -7.98
C SER A 106 -3.93 -11.32 -8.32
N ALA A 107 -3.20 -11.87 -7.34
CA ALA A 107 -1.81 -12.28 -7.49
C ALA A 107 -1.65 -13.40 -8.52
N LEU A 108 -2.45 -14.47 -8.41
CA LEU A 108 -2.41 -15.59 -9.34
C LEU A 108 -2.84 -15.18 -10.75
N THR A 109 -3.92 -14.40 -10.87
CA THR A 109 -4.40 -13.92 -12.18
C THR A 109 -3.36 -13.03 -12.85
N THR A 110 -2.73 -12.12 -12.09
CA THR A 110 -1.65 -11.27 -12.60
C THR A 110 -0.47 -12.12 -13.04
N ALA A 111 -0.04 -13.09 -12.23
CA ALA A 111 1.08 -13.96 -12.55
C ALA A 111 0.85 -14.73 -13.86
N ILE A 112 -0.32 -15.36 -14.01
CA ILE A 112 -0.66 -16.16 -15.19
C ILE A 112 -0.75 -15.28 -16.44
N LEU A 113 -1.40 -14.12 -16.35
CA LEU A 113 -1.58 -13.23 -17.50
C LEU A 113 -0.28 -12.55 -17.92
N ILE A 114 0.57 -12.14 -16.97
CA ILE A 114 1.91 -11.61 -17.28
C ILE A 114 2.77 -12.69 -17.92
N TYR A 115 2.80 -13.90 -17.35
CA TYR A 115 3.56 -15.00 -17.91
C TYR A 115 3.10 -15.34 -19.34
N GLY A 116 1.78 -15.44 -19.56
CA GLY A 116 1.20 -15.66 -20.88
C GLY A 116 1.54 -14.53 -21.86
N PHE A 117 1.49 -13.27 -21.42
CA PHE A 117 1.90 -12.13 -22.25
C PHE A 117 3.39 -12.22 -22.62
N CYS A 118 4.27 -12.51 -21.67
CA CYS A 118 5.70 -12.67 -21.90
C CYS A 118 6.00 -13.79 -22.92
N LEU A 119 5.30 -14.92 -22.84
CA LEU A 119 5.40 -15.99 -23.84
C LEU A 119 4.99 -15.52 -25.24
N LEU A 120 3.92 -14.72 -25.35
CA LEU A 120 3.44 -14.19 -26.64
C LEU A 120 4.44 -13.23 -27.29
N VAL A 121 5.15 -12.42 -26.51
CA VAL A 121 6.13 -11.45 -27.02
C VAL A 121 7.56 -11.99 -27.05
N GLY A 122 7.77 -13.26 -26.71
CA GLY A 122 9.10 -13.90 -26.69
C GLY A 122 10.03 -13.36 -25.59
N PHE A 123 9.48 -12.87 -24.49
CA PHE A 123 10.26 -12.37 -23.35
C PHE A 123 10.42 -13.47 -22.30
N GLU A 124 11.65 -13.93 -22.09
CA GLU A 124 11.95 -15.03 -21.17
C GLU A 124 11.83 -14.58 -19.70
N ILE A 125 10.84 -15.14 -19.00
CA ILE A 125 10.69 -14.97 -17.56
C ILE A 125 10.09 -16.24 -16.97
N SER A 126 10.56 -16.66 -15.79
CA SER A 126 10.01 -17.85 -15.13
C SER A 126 8.64 -17.56 -14.52
N LEU A 127 7.77 -18.58 -14.48
CA LEU A 127 6.50 -18.48 -13.78
C LEU A 127 6.67 -18.13 -12.29
N GLY A 128 7.77 -18.59 -11.66
CA GLY A 128 8.12 -18.25 -10.28
C GLY A 128 8.27 -16.74 -10.07
N TYR A 129 9.01 -16.06 -10.95
CA TYR A 129 9.11 -14.60 -10.92
C TYR A 129 7.76 -13.93 -11.13
N CYS A 130 6.92 -14.45 -12.04
CA CYS A 130 5.58 -13.91 -12.25
C CYS A 130 4.66 -14.10 -11.03
N LEU A 131 4.77 -15.22 -10.30
CA LEU A 131 4.02 -15.47 -9.06
C LEU A 131 4.42 -14.48 -7.96
N VAL A 132 5.71 -14.29 -7.77
CA VAL A 132 6.26 -13.29 -6.83
C VAL A 132 5.86 -11.88 -7.23
N PHE A 133 5.94 -11.55 -8.53
CA PHE A 133 5.46 -10.27 -9.06
C PHE A 133 3.98 -10.03 -8.80
N GLY A 134 3.14 -11.06 -9.05
CA GLY A 134 1.72 -11.02 -8.74
C GLY A 134 1.48 -10.72 -7.26
N ALA A 135 2.26 -11.32 -6.36
CA ALA A 135 2.15 -11.10 -4.92
C ALA A 135 2.53 -9.67 -4.50
N LEU A 136 3.68 -9.15 -4.97
CA LEU A 136 4.15 -7.82 -4.58
C LEU A 136 3.33 -6.68 -5.18
N ILE A 137 2.72 -6.88 -6.37
CA ILE A 137 1.95 -5.82 -7.05
C ILE A 137 0.47 -5.83 -6.69
N SER A 138 -0.03 -6.90 -6.07
CA SER A 138 -1.45 -7.02 -5.71
C SER A 138 -1.92 -6.12 -4.56
N PRO A 139 -1.07 -5.72 -3.59
CA PRO A 139 -1.38 -4.68 -2.60
C PRO A 139 -1.61 -3.30 -3.22
N THR A 140 -2.26 -2.42 -2.47
CA THR A 140 -3.00 -1.29 -3.05
C THR A 140 -3.01 -0.11 -2.10
N ASP A 141 -2.61 1.04 -2.61
CA ASP A 141 -2.44 2.26 -1.83
C ASP A 141 -3.70 3.14 -1.91
N PRO A 142 -4.37 3.43 -0.79
CA PRO A 142 -5.60 4.21 -0.78
C PRO A 142 -5.32 5.73 -0.82
N ILE A 143 -4.09 6.19 -0.65
CA ILE A 143 -3.77 7.60 -0.35
C ILE A 143 -4.11 8.53 -1.51
N ALA A 144 -3.79 8.14 -2.74
CA ALA A 144 -4.16 8.89 -3.95
C ALA A 144 -5.69 9.03 -4.08
N VAL A 145 -6.43 8.11 -3.46
CA VAL A 145 -7.86 7.92 -3.67
C VAL A 145 -8.67 8.55 -2.54
N ILE A 146 -8.21 8.47 -1.29
CA ILE A 146 -8.89 9.03 -0.11
C ILE A 146 -9.18 10.51 -0.30
N SER A 147 -8.18 11.30 -0.73
CA SER A 147 -8.34 12.74 -0.97
C SER A 147 -9.40 13.04 -2.06
N THR A 148 -9.47 12.19 -3.09
CA THR A 148 -10.41 12.33 -4.21
C THR A 148 -11.83 11.86 -3.83
N LEU A 149 -11.96 10.79 -3.04
CA LEU A 149 -13.23 10.24 -2.55
C LEU A 149 -13.85 11.08 -1.42
N ALA A 150 -13.04 11.68 -0.56
CA ALA A 150 -13.51 12.46 0.59
C ALA A 150 -14.40 13.63 0.16
N GLY A 151 -14.06 14.29 -0.96
CA GLY A 151 -14.80 15.45 -1.47
C GLY A 151 -16.15 15.13 -2.13
N ASN A 152 -16.42 13.89 -2.54
CA ASN A 152 -17.67 13.54 -3.23
C ASN A 152 -18.70 12.93 -2.28
N LYS A 153 -19.78 13.68 -2.01
CA LYS A 153 -20.91 13.27 -1.15
C LYS A 153 -21.85 12.25 -1.80
N SER A 154 -21.84 12.13 -3.14
CA SER A 154 -22.67 11.17 -3.87
C SER A 154 -22.24 9.72 -3.64
N ILE A 155 -21.01 9.49 -3.18
CA ILE A 155 -20.46 8.14 -3.00
C ILE A 155 -20.94 7.55 -1.66
N PRO A 156 -21.58 6.38 -1.68
CA PRO A 156 -22.03 5.71 -0.47
C PRO A 156 -20.90 5.46 0.52
N LYS A 157 -21.19 5.65 1.82
CA LYS A 157 -20.22 5.46 2.91
C LYS A 157 -19.58 4.06 2.89
N HIS A 158 -20.37 3.03 2.59
CA HIS A 158 -19.89 1.65 2.55
C HIS A 158 -18.80 1.41 1.49
N ILE A 159 -18.86 2.10 0.33
CA ILE A 159 -17.81 2.00 -0.69
C ILE A 159 -16.52 2.63 -0.20
N LYS A 160 -16.61 3.83 0.42
CA LYS A 160 -15.44 4.50 1.01
C LYS A 160 -14.79 3.62 2.08
N THR A 161 -15.59 3.07 2.98
CA THR A 161 -15.11 2.14 4.02
C THR A 161 -14.47 0.89 3.41
N ARG A 162 -15.06 0.32 2.35
CA ARG A 162 -14.52 -0.87 1.70
C ARG A 162 -13.18 -0.62 1.02
N VAL A 163 -13.03 0.48 0.28
CA VAL A 163 -11.77 0.84 -0.39
C VAL A 163 -10.66 1.08 0.63
N VAL A 164 -10.91 1.91 1.65
CA VAL A 164 -9.89 2.22 2.65
C VAL A 164 -9.57 0.99 3.51
N GLY A 165 -10.58 0.20 3.86
CA GLY A 165 -10.41 -1.00 4.67
C GLY A 165 -9.66 -2.12 3.95
N GLU A 166 -9.94 -2.34 2.66
CA GLU A 166 -9.21 -3.31 1.84
C GLU A 166 -7.73 -2.96 1.74
N SER A 167 -7.40 -1.73 1.36
CA SER A 167 -6.03 -1.22 1.37
C SER A 167 -5.30 -1.41 2.71
N LEU A 168 -5.98 -1.11 3.83
CA LEU A 168 -5.39 -1.22 5.17
C LEU A 168 -4.85 -2.63 5.46
N PHE A 169 -5.62 -3.67 5.12
CA PHE A 169 -5.20 -5.05 5.35
C PHE A 169 -4.32 -5.60 4.23
N ASN A 170 -4.52 -5.15 2.99
CA ASN A 170 -3.81 -5.63 1.81
C ASN A 170 -2.30 -5.45 1.87
N ASP A 171 -1.80 -4.33 2.42
CA ASP A 171 -0.36 -4.14 2.53
C ASP A 171 0.24 -5.19 3.48
N ALA A 172 -0.44 -5.45 4.59
CA ALA A 172 0.01 -6.44 5.57
C ALA A 172 -0.11 -7.89 5.05
N THR A 173 -1.24 -8.26 4.45
CA THR A 173 -1.44 -9.62 3.90
C THR A 173 -0.65 -9.85 2.61
N GLY A 174 -0.44 -8.80 1.82
CA GLY A 174 0.42 -8.77 0.64
C GLY A 174 1.86 -9.08 0.92
N ILE A 175 2.42 -8.46 1.95
CA ILE A 175 3.79 -8.74 2.39
C ILE A 175 3.93 -10.21 2.83
N VAL A 176 2.96 -10.74 3.59
CA VAL A 176 2.97 -12.17 3.97
C VAL A 176 2.94 -13.07 2.74
N LEU A 177 2.04 -12.79 1.78
CA LEU A 177 1.96 -13.55 0.53
C LEU A 177 3.27 -13.48 -0.27
N PHE A 178 3.88 -12.29 -0.35
CA PHE A 178 5.16 -12.07 -1.01
C PHE A 178 6.29 -12.86 -0.36
N VAL A 179 6.43 -12.80 0.97
CA VAL A 179 7.49 -13.51 1.71
C VAL A 179 7.35 -15.00 1.50
N VAL A 180 6.13 -15.54 1.61
CA VAL A 180 5.86 -16.97 1.40
C VAL A 180 6.20 -17.40 -0.02
N LEU A 181 5.72 -16.68 -1.03
CA LEU A 181 6.00 -17.04 -2.43
C LEU A 181 7.48 -16.85 -2.80
N SER A 182 8.14 -15.83 -2.26
CA SER A 182 9.58 -15.60 -2.47
C SER A 182 10.41 -16.70 -1.82
N ASN A 183 10.06 -17.13 -0.61
CA ASN A 183 10.71 -18.27 0.05
C ASN A 183 10.54 -19.56 -0.76
N ILE A 184 9.34 -19.80 -1.29
CA ILE A 184 9.06 -20.95 -2.14
C ILE A 184 9.88 -20.90 -3.44
N VAL A 185 9.95 -19.74 -4.10
CA VAL A 185 10.54 -19.60 -5.43
C VAL A 185 12.07 -19.50 -5.41
N PHE A 186 12.67 -18.76 -4.46
CA PHE A 186 14.10 -18.42 -4.47
C PHE A 186 14.93 -19.12 -3.39
N PHE A 187 14.33 -19.44 -2.25
CA PHE A 187 15.05 -20.04 -1.11
C PHE A 187 14.78 -21.55 -0.99
N GLY A 188 13.76 -22.06 -1.69
CA GLY A 188 13.54 -23.50 -1.91
C GLY A 188 14.41 -24.10 -3.02
N SER A 189 15.05 -23.27 -3.84
CA SER A 189 15.86 -23.66 -5.01
C SER A 189 17.32 -24.00 -4.65
N GLY A 190 17.50 -24.88 -3.68
CA GLY A 190 18.77 -25.59 -3.44
C GLY A 190 18.72 -27.09 -3.77
N GLY A 191 17.55 -27.67 -4.07
CA GLY A 191 17.43 -29.09 -4.39
C GLY A 191 15.98 -29.52 -4.64
N GLU A 192 15.81 -30.54 -5.49
CA GLU A 192 14.61 -31.40 -5.65
C GLU A 192 13.19 -30.77 -5.72
N PHE A 193 13.04 -29.45 -5.79
CA PHE A 193 11.73 -28.79 -5.68
C PHE A 193 10.83 -28.96 -6.93
N GLY A 194 11.45 -29.05 -8.12
CA GLY A 194 10.77 -29.50 -9.34
C GLY A 194 10.34 -30.98 -9.29
N GLN A 195 10.91 -31.77 -8.36
CA GLN A 195 10.53 -33.17 -8.14
C GLN A 195 9.48 -33.32 -7.00
N ALA A 196 9.44 -32.41 -6.02
CA ALA A 196 8.53 -32.48 -4.87
C ALA A 196 7.04 -32.24 -5.19
N ILE A 197 6.73 -31.42 -6.21
CA ILE A 197 5.34 -31.27 -6.71
C ILE A 197 4.82 -32.60 -7.29
N ASN A 198 5.70 -33.50 -7.73
CA ASN A 198 5.32 -34.80 -8.29
C ASN A 198 5.07 -35.89 -7.24
N GLY A 199 5.32 -35.65 -5.93
CA GLY A 199 5.24 -36.70 -4.90
C GLY A 199 4.38 -36.41 -3.66
N HIS A 200 4.34 -35.18 -3.15
CA HIS A 200 3.78 -34.88 -1.81
C HIS A 200 2.94 -33.58 -1.73
N GLY A 201 2.18 -33.24 -2.77
CA GLY A 201 1.52 -31.93 -2.88
C GLY A 201 0.63 -31.50 -1.69
N ILE A 202 -0.05 -32.44 -1.02
CA ILE A 202 -0.97 -32.13 0.09
C ILE A 202 -0.23 -31.76 1.39
N GLU A 203 0.88 -32.44 1.71
CA GLU A 203 1.67 -32.18 2.93
C GLU A 203 2.36 -30.82 2.86
N TYR A 204 2.82 -30.42 1.67
CA TYR A 204 3.45 -29.12 1.45
C TYR A 204 2.47 -27.95 1.53
N ILE A 205 1.26 -28.09 0.97
CA ILE A 205 0.19 -27.09 1.13
C ILE A 205 -0.13 -26.90 2.61
N TRP A 206 -0.12 -27.98 3.39
CA TRP A 206 -0.35 -27.92 4.83
C TRP A 206 0.76 -27.18 5.59
N ILE A 207 2.02 -27.37 5.23
CA ILE A 207 3.16 -26.66 5.83
C ILE A 207 3.07 -25.15 5.54
N ILE A 208 2.80 -24.77 4.30
CA ILE A 208 2.65 -23.36 3.89
C ILE A 208 1.45 -22.72 4.61
N ALA A 209 0.32 -23.41 4.65
CA ALA A 209 -0.87 -22.94 5.36
C ALA A 209 -0.60 -22.77 6.86
N LYS A 210 0.15 -23.69 7.46
CA LYS A 210 0.56 -23.60 8.88
C LYS A 210 1.48 -22.42 9.13
N GLN A 211 2.45 -22.16 8.24
CA GLN A 211 3.36 -21.02 8.35
C GLN A 211 2.62 -19.68 8.21
N ILE A 212 1.78 -19.53 7.18
CA ILE A 212 0.92 -18.34 7.03
C ILE A 212 0.04 -18.16 8.27
N GLY A 213 -0.57 -19.25 8.74
CA GLY A 213 -1.41 -19.25 9.93
C GLY A 213 -0.66 -18.81 11.19
N SER A 214 0.57 -19.29 11.39
CA SER A 214 1.40 -18.88 12.55
C SER A 214 1.89 -17.45 12.44
N GLU A 215 2.35 -17.00 11.27
CA GLU A 215 2.85 -15.64 11.08
C GLU A 215 1.73 -14.61 11.21
N ALA A 216 0.60 -14.84 10.52
CA ALA A 216 -0.55 -13.94 10.57
C ALA A 216 -1.26 -14.00 11.92
N GLY A 217 -1.52 -15.21 12.45
CA GLY A 217 -2.16 -15.39 13.75
C GLY A 217 -1.32 -14.85 14.91
N GLY A 218 0.00 -15.07 14.87
CA GLY A 218 0.94 -14.50 15.82
C GLY A 218 0.99 -12.98 15.74
N GLY A 219 0.97 -12.40 14.54
CA GLY A 219 0.87 -10.95 14.34
C GLY A 219 -0.41 -10.37 14.93
N ILE A 220 -1.57 -11.01 14.70
CA ILE A 220 -2.85 -10.59 15.28
C ILE A 220 -2.81 -10.62 16.80
N LEU A 221 -2.35 -11.72 17.39
CA LEU A 221 -2.28 -11.88 18.84
C LEU A 221 -1.34 -10.83 19.45
N LEU A 222 -0.16 -10.65 18.89
CA LEU A 222 0.84 -9.72 19.37
C LEU A 222 0.37 -8.26 19.24
N GLY A 223 -0.21 -7.88 18.10
CA GLY A 223 -0.80 -6.57 17.89
C GLY A 223 -1.91 -6.25 18.89
N TYR A 224 -2.75 -7.24 19.20
CA TYR A 224 -3.75 -7.12 20.25
C TYR A 224 -3.12 -6.92 21.63
N ILE A 225 -2.08 -7.68 21.98
CA ILE A 225 -1.35 -7.52 23.25
C ILE A 225 -0.76 -6.11 23.35
N PHE A 226 -0.07 -5.61 22.31
CA PHE A 226 0.46 -4.26 22.30
C PHE A 226 -0.62 -3.20 22.48
N ALA A 227 -1.75 -3.33 21.78
CA ALA A 227 -2.87 -2.42 21.98
C ALA A 227 -3.39 -2.45 23.41
N ARG A 228 -3.55 -3.64 24.01
CA ARG A 228 -4.04 -3.77 25.40
C ARG A 228 -3.08 -3.10 26.39
N VAL A 229 -1.79 -3.33 26.25
CA VAL A 229 -0.75 -2.71 27.09
C VAL A 229 -0.78 -1.19 26.91
N ALA A 230 -0.72 -0.69 25.67
CA ALA A 230 -0.77 0.75 25.39
C ALA A 230 -2.03 1.40 25.96
N LEU A 231 -3.18 0.74 25.83
CA LEU A 231 -4.46 1.24 26.35
C LEU A 231 -4.50 1.33 27.87
N ILE A 232 -3.74 0.50 28.61
CA ILE A 232 -3.60 0.67 30.06
C ILE A 232 -2.94 2.01 30.34
N PHE A 233 -1.77 2.27 29.74
CA PHE A 233 -1.03 3.53 29.91
C PHE A 233 -1.85 4.75 29.49
N LEU A 234 -2.51 4.68 28.33
CA LEU A 234 -3.36 5.76 27.83
C LEU A 234 -4.50 6.06 28.79
N LYS A 235 -5.13 5.04 29.40
CA LYS A 235 -6.24 5.24 30.34
C LYS A 235 -5.80 5.76 31.70
N THR A 236 -4.63 5.35 32.19
CA THR A 236 -4.14 5.72 33.52
C THR A 236 -3.39 7.04 33.52
N ASN A 237 -2.90 7.50 32.38
CA ASN A 237 -2.17 8.75 32.24
C ASN A 237 -2.91 9.74 31.34
N GLN A 238 -3.12 10.97 31.80
CA GLN A 238 -3.79 12.02 31.02
C GLN A 238 -2.81 12.89 30.23
N ASP A 239 -1.50 12.71 30.43
CA ASP A 239 -0.50 13.44 29.67
C ASP A 239 -0.51 13.03 28.18
N SER A 240 -0.49 14.04 27.30
CA SER A 240 -0.60 13.86 25.85
C SER A 240 0.73 13.43 25.24
N GLU A 241 1.85 13.94 25.76
CA GLU A 241 3.18 13.61 25.26
C GLU A 241 3.52 12.15 25.54
N THR A 242 3.22 11.69 26.76
CA THR A 242 3.37 10.28 27.12
C THR A 242 2.52 9.37 26.24
N SER A 243 1.31 9.80 25.89
CA SER A 243 0.45 9.03 24.98
C SER A 243 1.07 8.87 23.61
N ILE A 244 1.67 9.95 23.09
CA ILE A 244 2.44 9.93 21.85
C ILE A 244 3.61 8.97 21.98
N PHE A 245 4.41 9.06 23.05
CA PHE A 245 5.55 8.16 23.27
C PHE A 245 5.15 6.69 23.36
N VAL A 246 4.05 6.37 24.04
CA VAL A 246 3.53 4.99 24.12
C VAL A 246 3.16 4.47 22.74
N THR A 247 2.42 5.26 21.95
CA THR A 247 2.04 4.83 20.59
C THR A 247 3.23 4.74 19.64
N LEU A 248 4.21 5.64 19.76
CA LEU A 248 5.47 5.55 19.02
C LEU A 248 6.27 4.30 19.40
N ALA A 249 6.32 3.94 20.68
CA ALA A 249 6.99 2.73 21.15
C ALA A 249 6.32 1.47 20.57
N VAL A 250 4.98 1.44 20.49
CA VAL A 250 4.24 0.36 19.82
C VAL A 250 4.59 0.30 18.34
N ALA A 251 4.52 1.43 17.63
CA ALA A 251 4.77 1.49 16.18
C ALA A 251 6.24 1.27 15.80
N SER A 252 7.19 1.46 16.72
CA SER A 252 8.62 1.22 16.47
C SER A 252 9.04 -0.15 17.00
N MET A 253 9.25 -0.26 18.30
CA MET A 253 9.74 -1.47 18.96
C MET A 253 8.77 -2.65 18.79
N GLY A 254 7.46 -2.41 18.70
CA GLY A 254 6.49 -3.48 18.46
C GLY A 254 6.75 -4.24 17.15
N TYR A 255 7.20 -3.56 16.09
CA TYR A 255 7.57 -4.20 14.83
C TYR A 255 8.85 -5.03 14.95
N VAL A 256 9.85 -4.52 15.68
CA VAL A 256 11.10 -5.23 15.96
C VAL A 256 10.83 -6.50 16.78
N ILE A 257 9.97 -6.42 17.79
CA ILE A 257 9.55 -7.58 18.60
C ILE A 257 8.78 -8.60 17.75
N ALA A 258 7.89 -8.13 16.86
CA ALA A 258 7.18 -9.03 15.96
C ALA A 258 8.15 -9.80 15.05
N HIS A 259 9.14 -9.11 14.51
CA HIS A 259 10.17 -9.71 13.67
C HIS A 259 11.02 -10.73 14.45
N SER A 260 11.45 -10.41 15.68
CA SER A 260 12.25 -11.35 16.50
C SER A 260 11.48 -12.59 16.94
N LEU A 261 10.15 -12.50 17.01
CA LEU A 261 9.25 -13.63 17.27
C LEU A 261 8.87 -14.42 16.01
N ASN A 262 9.39 -14.06 14.84
CA ASN A 262 9.03 -14.64 13.53
C ASN A 262 7.51 -14.57 13.25
N VAL A 263 6.87 -13.48 13.65
CA VAL A 263 5.46 -13.20 13.34
C VAL A 263 5.34 -11.97 12.45
N SER A 264 4.19 -11.79 11.81
CA SER A 264 4.00 -10.67 10.88
C SER A 264 3.94 -9.32 11.59
N GLY A 265 5.04 -8.57 11.54
CA GLY A 265 5.13 -7.17 11.97
C GLY A 265 4.07 -6.27 11.32
N PRO A 266 3.88 -6.31 9.99
CA PRO A 266 2.82 -5.54 9.32
C PRO A 266 1.43 -5.78 9.90
N ILE A 267 1.05 -7.05 10.12
CA ILE A 267 -0.26 -7.41 10.69
C ILE A 267 -0.35 -6.95 12.15
N ALA A 268 0.72 -7.11 12.93
CA ALA A 268 0.75 -6.65 14.33
C ALA A 268 0.51 -5.14 14.44
N MET A 269 1.08 -4.33 13.55
CA MET A 269 0.91 -2.87 13.54
C MET A 269 -0.49 -2.45 13.12
N VAL A 270 -1.06 -3.09 12.10
CA VAL A 270 -2.46 -2.84 11.69
C VAL A 270 -3.42 -3.17 12.83
N VAL A 271 -3.26 -4.33 13.47
CA VAL A 271 -4.11 -4.72 14.59
C VAL A 271 -3.92 -3.78 15.78
N ALA A 272 -2.69 -3.45 16.14
CA ALA A 272 -2.40 -2.52 17.24
C ALA A 272 -3.05 -1.14 17.00
N GLY A 273 -2.85 -0.57 15.81
CA GLY A 273 -3.42 0.72 15.43
C GLY A 273 -4.95 0.72 15.46
N LEU A 274 -5.59 -0.33 14.92
CA LEU A 274 -7.06 -0.44 14.90
C LEU A 274 -7.66 -0.47 16.31
N PHE A 275 -7.09 -1.26 17.23
CA PHE A 275 -7.60 -1.37 18.59
C PHE A 275 -7.34 -0.09 19.40
N ILE A 276 -6.16 0.53 19.24
CA ILE A 276 -5.86 1.81 19.89
C ILE A 276 -6.80 2.90 19.36
N GLY A 277 -6.92 3.05 18.04
CA GLY A 277 -7.76 4.05 17.36
C GLY A 277 -9.24 3.95 17.72
N ASN A 278 -9.78 2.72 17.76
CA ASN A 278 -11.15 2.47 18.23
C ASN A 278 -11.38 3.01 19.65
N ASN A 279 -10.43 2.76 20.55
CA ASN A 279 -10.55 3.20 21.94
C ASN A 279 -10.33 4.71 22.13
N LEU A 280 -9.53 5.35 21.28
CA LEU A 280 -9.40 6.82 21.27
C LEU A 280 -10.73 7.50 20.95
N SER A 281 -11.54 6.90 20.05
CA SER A 281 -12.88 7.40 19.73
C SER A 281 -13.80 7.44 20.95
N ASP A 282 -13.75 6.43 21.81
CA ASP A 282 -14.50 6.40 23.07
C ASP A 282 -13.94 7.43 24.09
N ARG A 283 -12.61 7.56 24.15
CA ARG A 283 -11.92 8.48 25.07
C ARG A 283 -12.03 9.94 24.68
N LYS A 284 -12.42 10.26 23.45
CA LYS A 284 -12.70 11.64 23.02
C LYS A 284 -13.76 12.31 23.89
N LYS A 285 -14.64 11.52 24.54
CA LYS A 285 -15.64 12.01 25.50
C LYS A 285 -15.05 12.38 26.86
N THR A 286 -13.96 11.73 27.29
CA THR A 286 -13.38 11.87 28.63
C THR A 286 -12.09 12.71 28.64
N SER A 287 -11.33 12.70 27.56
CA SER A 287 -10.01 13.36 27.45
C SER A 287 -9.80 13.89 26.02
N PRO A 288 -10.61 14.88 25.57
CA PRO A 288 -10.61 15.35 24.19
C PRO A 288 -9.24 15.89 23.73
N ASP A 289 -8.60 16.74 24.55
CA ASP A 289 -7.32 17.38 24.22
C ASP A 289 -6.20 16.35 24.00
N GLN A 290 -6.16 15.30 24.83
CA GLN A 290 -5.18 14.21 24.71
C GLN A 290 -5.36 13.46 23.39
N VAL A 291 -6.60 13.15 23.03
CA VAL A 291 -6.93 12.45 21.79
C VAL A 291 -6.62 13.33 20.58
N GLU A 292 -6.97 14.62 20.62
CA GLU A 292 -6.71 15.56 19.53
C GLU A 292 -5.22 15.75 19.26
N LYS A 293 -4.40 15.94 20.30
CA LYS A 293 -2.94 16.06 20.13
C LYS A 293 -2.32 14.81 19.54
N LEU A 294 -2.77 13.63 19.98
CA LEU A 294 -2.28 12.35 19.47
C LEU A 294 -2.70 12.12 18.01
N ASP A 295 -3.96 12.40 17.67
CA ASP A 295 -4.51 12.30 16.32
C ASP A 295 -3.78 13.25 15.35
N ASN A 296 -3.60 14.51 15.75
CA ASN A 296 -2.83 15.48 14.97
C ASN A 296 -1.37 15.06 14.78
N PHE A 297 -0.72 14.53 15.81
CA PHE A 297 0.65 14.01 15.72
C PHE A 297 0.75 12.90 14.67
N TRP A 298 -0.10 11.87 14.76
CA TRP A 298 -0.08 10.76 13.81
C TRP A 298 -0.49 11.17 12.40
N MET A 299 -1.41 12.13 12.26
CA MET A 299 -1.73 12.72 10.96
C MET A 299 -0.52 13.42 10.35
N VAL A 300 0.30 14.14 11.14
CA VAL A 300 1.53 14.77 10.63
C VAL A 300 2.57 13.72 10.23
N ILE A 301 2.78 12.69 11.06
CA ILE A 301 3.71 11.60 10.76
C ILE A 301 3.30 10.85 9.49
N ASP A 302 2.05 10.44 9.38
CA ASP A 302 1.51 9.76 8.20
C ASP A 302 1.70 10.61 6.92
N ASN A 303 1.32 11.89 6.99
CA ASN A 303 1.49 12.81 5.87
C ASN A 303 2.96 13.01 5.48
N MET A 304 3.86 13.03 6.45
CA MET A 304 5.30 13.18 6.24
C MET A 304 5.88 11.93 5.57
N LEU A 305 5.62 10.74 6.14
CA LEU A 305 6.13 9.48 5.63
C LEU A 305 5.62 9.18 4.22
N ASN A 306 4.34 9.45 3.94
CA ASN A 306 3.82 9.30 2.58
C ASN A 306 4.47 10.28 1.60
N SER A 307 4.80 11.50 2.04
CA SER A 307 5.56 12.43 1.19
C SER A 307 6.93 11.87 0.88
N PHE A 308 7.63 11.35 1.88
CA PHE A 308 8.93 10.71 1.70
C PHE A 308 8.81 9.53 0.75
N LEU A 309 7.77 8.70 0.87
CA LEU A 309 7.55 7.54 0.02
C LEU A 309 7.41 7.95 -1.46
N PHE A 310 6.53 8.92 -1.78
CA PHE A 310 6.34 9.37 -3.17
C PHE A 310 7.57 10.06 -3.74
N ILE A 311 8.33 10.76 -2.90
CA ILE A 311 9.60 11.37 -3.32
C ILE A 311 10.62 10.30 -3.63
N LEU A 312 10.82 9.34 -2.72
CA LEU A 312 11.72 8.21 -2.90
C LEU A 312 11.38 7.46 -4.20
N ILE A 313 10.10 7.18 -4.48
CA ILE A 313 9.66 6.52 -5.72
C ILE A 313 10.11 7.32 -6.97
N GLY A 314 9.96 8.65 -6.94
CA GLY A 314 10.34 9.49 -8.06
C GLY A 314 11.86 9.63 -8.21
N LEU A 315 12.60 9.65 -7.10
CA LEU A 315 14.06 9.70 -7.11
C LEU A 315 14.67 8.39 -7.60
N GLU A 316 14.07 7.25 -7.26
CA GLU A 316 14.55 5.90 -7.61
C GLU A 316 14.62 5.66 -9.14
N LEU A 317 13.96 6.49 -9.96
CA LEU A 317 13.94 6.38 -11.42
C LEU A 317 15.33 6.17 -12.04
N THR A 318 16.33 6.89 -11.54
CA THR A 318 17.70 6.90 -12.10
C THR A 318 18.50 5.66 -11.71
N SER A 319 18.07 4.93 -10.69
CA SER A 319 18.70 3.70 -10.20
C SER A 319 18.10 2.44 -10.84
N ILE A 320 16.93 2.52 -11.48
CA ILE A 320 16.27 1.36 -12.09
C ILE A 320 17.00 0.90 -13.36
N PRO A 321 17.40 -0.38 -13.44
CA PRO A 321 18.06 -0.93 -14.62
C PRO A 321 17.03 -1.22 -15.74
N PHE A 322 16.58 -0.17 -16.42
CA PHE A 322 15.55 -0.29 -17.46
C PHE A 322 16.01 -1.19 -18.61
N ASN A 323 15.36 -2.34 -18.72
CA ASN A 323 15.40 -3.19 -19.90
C ASN A 323 14.22 -2.81 -20.82
N HIS A 324 14.48 -2.64 -22.12
CA HIS A 324 13.46 -2.26 -23.10
C HIS A 324 12.27 -3.24 -23.13
N GLY A 325 12.53 -4.55 -23.06
CA GLY A 325 11.48 -5.58 -22.98
C GLY A 325 10.70 -5.48 -21.66
N ALA A 326 11.39 -5.32 -20.54
CA ALA A 326 10.75 -5.16 -19.23
C ALA A 326 9.85 -3.92 -19.15
N PHE A 327 10.23 -2.81 -19.79
CA PHE A 327 9.40 -1.62 -19.89
C PHE A 327 8.07 -1.91 -20.61
N TRP A 328 8.10 -2.58 -21.77
CA TRP A 328 6.88 -2.92 -22.50
C TRP A 328 6.01 -3.94 -21.77
N VAL A 329 6.62 -4.91 -21.08
CA VAL A 329 5.90 -5.82 -20.18
C VAL A 329 5.25 -5.05 -19.04
N GLY A 330 5.92 -4.07 -18.44
CA GLY A 330 5.34 -3.18 -17.43
C GLY A 330 4.21 -2.29 -17.96
N ALA A 331 4.36 -1.78 -19.18
CA ALA A 331 3.35 -0.97 -19.85
C ALA A 331 2.10 -1.77 -20.24
N ALA A 332 2.24 -3.04 -20.62
CA ALA A 332 1.10 -3.96 -20.72
C ALA A 332 0.58 -4.36 -19.32
N GLY A 333 1.50 -4.45 -18.36
CA GLY A 333 1.27 -4.88 -16.99
C GLY A 333 0.26 -4.02 -16.25
N ILE A 334 0.22 -2.70 -16.47
CA ILE A 334 -0.83 -1.85 -15.85
C ILE A 334 -2.23 -2.30 -16.25
N PHE A 335 -2.46 -2.67 -17.52
CA PHE A 335 -3.75 -3.16 -17.98
C PHE A 335 -4.06 -4.55 -17.43
N ILE A 336 -3.07 -5.44 -17.43
CA ILE A 336 -3.19 -6.81 -16.89
C ILE A 336 -3.50 -6.78 -15.39
N VAL A 337 -2.76 -5.99 -14.61
CA VAL A 337 -2.92 -5.85 -13.16
C VAL A 337 -4.26 -5.20 -12.82
N THR A 338 -4.70 -4.21 -13.61
CA THR A 338 -6.04 -3.59 -13.44
C THR A 338 -7.16 -4.58 -13.77
N PHE A 339 -6.99 -5.37 -14.82
CA PHE A 339 -7.93 -6.42 -15.19
C PHE A 339 -8.01 -7.54 -14.14
N ALA A 340 -6.86 -8.03 -13.68
CA ALA A 340 -6.78 -9.01 -12.59
C ALA A 340 -7.46 -8.49 -11.31
N ARG A 341 -7.36 -7.18 -11.05
CA ARG A 341 -8.09 -6.53 -9.96
C ARG A 341 -9.61 -6.55 -10.17
N LEU A 342 -10.09 -6.22 -11.38
CA LEU A 342 -11.53 -6.28 -11.69
C LEU A 342 -12.09 -7.70 -11.48
N VAL A 343 -11.35 -8.71 -11.91
CA VAL A 343 -11.70 -10.13 -11.72
C VAL A 343 -11.71 -10.49 -10.23
N SER A 344 -10.64 -10.14 -9.51
CA SER A 344 -10.50 -10.47 -8.08
C SER A 344 -11.44 -9.73 -7.15
N ILE A 345 -12.00 -8.59 -7.56
CA ILE A 345 -13.08 -7.93 -6.82
C ILE A 345 -14.43 -8.59 -7.16
N SER A 346 -14.66 -8.91 -8.43
CA SER A 346 -15.96 -9.41 -8.89
C SER A 346 -16.27 -10.84 -8.43
N ILE A 347 -15.28 -11.71 -8.33
CA ILE A 347 -15.48 -13.14 -7.98
C ILE A 347 -15.77 -13.36 -6.49
N PRO A 348 -14.95 -12.88 -5.52
CA PRO A 348 -15.23 -13.07 -4.10
C PRO A 348 -16.50 -12.35 -3.64
N ILE A 349 -16.82 -11.17 -4.20
CA ILE A 349 -18.04 -10.43 -3.87
C ILE A 349 -19.31 -11.17 -4.33
N THR A 350 -19.23 -11.94 -5.43
CA THR A 350 -20.36 -12.77 -5.89
C THR A 350 -20.48 -14.09 -5.13
N ALA A 351 -19.37 -14.65 -4.64
CA ALA A 351 -19.34 -15.93 -3.91
C ALA A 351 -19.61 -15.81 -2.40
N ILE A 352 -19.20 -14.72 -1.74
CA ILE A 352 -19.19 -14.61 -0.27
C ILE A 352 -20.55 -14.18 0.32
N ASP A 353 -21.34 -13.35 -0.37
CA ASP A 353 -22.69 -12.99 0.10
C ASP A 353 -23.55 -12.35 -1.02
N LYS A 354 -24.74 -12.91 -1.28
CA LYS A 354 -25.73 -12.35 -2.21
C LYS A 354 -26.21 -10.93 -1.82
N LYS A 355 -26.08 -10.54 -0.55
CA LYS A 355 -26.33 -9.17 -0.06
C LYS A 355 -25.13 -8.23 -0.25
N LEU A 356 -23.89 -8.74 -0.31
CA LEU A 356 -22.71 -7.97 -0.75
C LEU A 356 -22.74 -7.67 -2.26
N THR A 357 -23.48 -8.46 -3.04
CA THR A 357 -23.77 -8.25 -4.47
C THR A 357 -24.61 -7.00 -4.75
N ARG A 358 -24.91 -6.17 -3.74
CA ARG A 358 -25.40 -4.80 -3.93
C ARG A 358 -24.39 -3.87 -4.61
N ALA A 359 -23.12 -4.27 -4.72
CA ALA A 359 -22.16 -3.57 -5.56
C ALA A 359 -22.60 -3.72 -7.03
N SER A 360 -23.08 -2.63 -7.62
CA SER A 360 -23.30 -2.56 -9.06
C SER A 360 -21.97 -2.86 -9.78
N ALA A 361 -21.97 -3.34 -11.02
CA ALA A 361 -20.75 -3.42 -11.83
C ALA A 361 -19.96 -2.08 -11.82
N LYS A 362 -20.70 -0.97 -11.65
CA LYS A 362 -20.18 0.38 -11.41
C LYS A 362 -19.35 0.50 -10.11
N ASP A 363 -19.80 -0.09 -9.01
CA ASP A 363 -19.10 -0.04 -7.73
C ASP A 363 -17.84 -0.90 -7.77
N ASN A 364 -17.91 -2.09 -8.39
CA ASN A 364 -16.73 -2.93 -8.59
C ASN A 364 -15.69 -2.23 -9.47
N LEU A 365 -16.14 -1.54 -10.53
CA LEU A 365 -15.25 -0.74 -11.37
C LEU A 365 -14.60 0.39 -10.57
N LEU A 366 -15.36 1.10 -9.72
CA LEU A 366 -14.79 2.16 -8.88
C LEU A 366 -13.76 1.61 -7.88
N VAL A 367 -14.07 0.49 -7.22
CA VAL A 367 -13.15 -0.15 -6.26
C VAL A 367 -11.90 -0.68 -6.96
N ALA A 368 -12.02 -1.21 -8.18
CA ALA A 368 -10.87 -1.62 -8.98
C ALA A 368 -10.04 -0.41 -9.44
N TRP A 369 -10.68 0.65 -9.94
CA TRP A 369 -10.00 1.82 -10.47
C TRP A 369 -9.35 2.67 -9.38
N SER A 370 -9.90 2.67 -8.17
CA SER A 370 -9.27 3.25 -6.98
C SER A 370 -8.03 2.49 -6.49
N GLY A 371 -7.74 1.37 -7.12
CA GLY A 371 -6.65 0.50 -6.78
C GLY A 371 -5.26 0.91 -7.20
N VAL A 372 -4.79 2.09 -6.79
CA VAL A 372 -3.46 2.58 -7.17
C VAL A 372 -2.36 1.72 -6.52
N ARG A 373 -1.27 1.44 -7.25
CA ARG A 373 -0.13 0.67 -6.73
C ARG A 373 0.86 1.60 -6.04
N GLY A 374 1.33 1.19 -4.85
CA GLY A 374 2.13 2.03 -3.95
C GLY A 374 3.63 1.74 -3.98
N GLY A 375 4.38 2.52 -3.19
CA GLY A 375 5.83 2.35 -3.04
C GLY A 375 6.28 1.09 -2.31
N ILE A 376 5.38 0.47 -1.53
CA ILE A 376 5.68 -0.80 -0.84
C ILE A 376 5.93 -1.91 -1.87
N SER A 377 5.17 -1.97 -2.97
CA SER A 377 5.40 -2.93 -4.05
C SER A 377 6.80 -2.80 -4.65
N LEU A 378 7.27 -1.57 -4.87
CA LEU A 378 8.62 -1.30 -5.36
C LEU A 378 9.68 -1.73 -4.34
N ALA A 379 9.45 -1.49 -3.05
CA ALA A 379 10.38 -1.88 -1.99
C ALA A 379 10.53 -3.41 -1.90
N LEU A 380 9.42 -4.14 -2.06
CA LEU A 380 9.42 -5.60 -2.12
C LEU A 380 10.14 -6.11 -3.38
N ALA A 381 9.93 -5.49 -4.55
CA ALA A 381 10.65 -5.87 -5.76
C ALA A 381 12.18 -5.68 -5.62
N LEU A 382 12.61 -4.57 -5.01
CA LEU A 382 14.02 -4.30 -4.71
C LEU A 382 14.61 -5.21 -3.61
N SER A 383 13.78 -6.00 -2.92
CA SER A 383 14.25 -7.01 -1.97
C SER A 383 14.57 -8.37 -2.61
N LEU A 384 14.26 -8.54 -3.89
CA LEU A 384 14.54 -9.77 -4.63
C LEU A 384 16.04 -9.91 -4.95
N PRO A 385 16.55 -11.15 -5.07
CA PRO A 385 17.94 -11.41 -5.51
C PRO A 385 18.24 -10.82 -6.90
N ASP A 386 19.52 -10.70 -7.28
CA ASP A 386 20.02 -9.94 -8.46
C ASP A 386 19.36 -10.29 -9.82
N GLU A 387 18.84 -11.51 -9.99
CA GLU A 387 18.06 -11.93 -11.16
C GLU A 387 16.67 -11.25 -11.26
N GLY A 388 16.25 -10.57 -10.18
CA GLY A 388 15.00 -9.82 -10.04
C GLY A 388 15.01 -8.42 -10.67
N ASN A 389 16.11 -7.97 -11.27
CA ASN A 389 16.21 -6.64 -11.92
C ASN A 389 15.13 -6.39 -12.99
N VAL A 390 14.72 -7.45 -13.69
CA VAL A 390 13.60 -7.41 -14.64
C VAL A 390 12.27 -7.15 -13.92
N ILE A 391 12.02 -7.82 -12.79
CA ILE A 391 10.83 -7.61 -11.97
C ILE A 391 10.81 -6.21 -11.37
N VAL A 392 11.96 -5.69 -10.94
CA VAL A 392 12.09 -4.30 -10.45
C VAL A 392 11.67 -3.32 -11.54
N SER A 393 12.16 -3.48 -12.77
CA SER A 393 11.78 -2.63 -13.90
C SER A 393 10.28 -2.69 -14.21
N ILE A 394 9.71 -3.90 -14.31
CA ILE A 394 8.26 -4.09 -14.55
C ILE A 394 7.46 -3.44 -13.43
N THR A 395 7.83 -3.67 -12.17
CA THR A 395 7.18 -3.12 -10.98
C THR A 395 7.21 -1.61 -10.99
N TYR A 396 8.37 -1.02 -11.24
CA TYR A 396 8.53 0.43 -11.31
C TYR A 396 7.63 1.04 -12.38
N THR A 397 7.63 0.47 -13.60
CA THR A 397 6.76 0.93 -14.69
C THR A 397 5.29 0.85 -14.31
N VAL A 398 4.83 -0.26 -13.71
CA VAL A 398 3.44 -0.41 -13.26
C VAL A 398 3.08 0.58 -12.16
N VAL A 399 3.96 0.77 -11.16
CA VAL A 399 3.72 1.71 -10.04
C VAL A 399 3.63 3.15 -10.55
N ILE A 400 4.57 3.60 -11.37
CA ILE A 400 4.54 4.95 -11.93
C ILE A 400 3.30 5.17 -12.82
N LEU A 401 2.99 4.24 -13.71
CA LEU A 401 1.80 4.36 -14.56
C LEU A 401 0.51 4.31 -13.73
N SER A 402 0.46 3.53 -12.65
CA SER A 402 -0.68 3.51 -11.74
C SER A 402 -0.83 4.86 -11.01
N ILE A 403 0.24 5.42 -10.45
CA ILE A 403 0.19 6.72 -9.77
C ILE A 403 -0.20 7.83 -10.75
N LEU A 404 0.46 7.89 -11.91
CA LEU A 404 0.29 8.99 -12.86
C LEU A 404 -0.97 8.86 -13.71
N ALA A 405 -1.22 7.72 -14.34
CA ALA A 405 -2.37 7.54 -15.24
C ALA A 405 -3.64 7.18 -14.47
N GLN A 406 -3.60 6.13 -13.64
CA GLN A 406 -4.78 5.68 -12.90
C GLN A 406 -5.17 6.69 -11.81
N GLY A 407 -4.20 7.24 -11.09
CA GLY A 407 -4.43 8.30 -10.09
C GLY A 407 -5.03 9.58 -10.69
N SER A 408 -4.51 10.06 -11.84
CA SER A 408 -5.03 11.28 -12.48
C SER A 408 -6.40 11.09 -13.11
N THR A 409 -6.70 9.89 -13.63
CA THR A 409 -8.00 9.57 -14.25
C THR A 409 -9.08 9.21 -13.24
N LEU A 410 -8.72 8.89 -11.99
CA LEU A 410 -9.65 8.48 -10.94
C LEU A 410 -10.80 9.49 -10.75
N LYS A 411 -10.51 10.79 -10.71
CA LYS A 411 -11.54 11.82 -10.55
C LYS A 411 -12.55 11.81 -11.71
N ILE A 412 -12.10 11.51 -12.92
CA ILE A 412 -12.95 11.42 -14.12
C ILE A 412 -13.87 10.21 -14.01
N VAL A 413 -13.30 9.03 -13.73
CA VAL A 413 -14.06 7.78 -13.54
C VAL A 413 -15.08 7.91 -12.41
N LEU A 414 -14.65 8.53 -11.31
CA LEU A 414 -15.50 8.79 -10.15
C LEU A 414 -16.69 9.69 -10.49
N ASN A 415 -16.48 10.77 -11.25
CA ASN A 415 -17.56 11.65 -11.70
C ASN A 415 -18.49 10.99 -12.73
N MET A 416 -17.98 10.07 -13.54
CA MET A 416 -18.78 9.30 -14.49
C MET A 416 -19.71 8.32 -13.77
N ILE A 417 -19.23 7.66 -12.71
CA ILE A 417 -20.00 6.67 -11.95
C ILE A 417 -20.94 7.34 -10.93
N TYR A 418 -20.41 8.33 -10.20
CA TYR A 418 -21.10 9.10 -9.17
C TYR A 418 -21.03 10.59 -9.49
N PRO A 419 -21.84 11.06 -10.47
CA PRO A 419 -21.91 12.48 -10.79
C PRO A 419 -22.27 13.27 -9.53
N HIS A 420 -21.65 14.44 -9.36
CA HIS A 420 -22.15 15.40 -8.38
C HIS A 420 -23.57 15.74 -8.79
N ASN A 421 -24.55 15.38 -7.98
CA ASN A 421 -25.88 15.94 -8.12
C ASN A 421 -25.75 17.42 -7.79
N ILE A 422 -25.49 18.23 -8.82
CA ILE A 422 -25.81 19.66 -8.82
C ILE A 422 -27.34 19.69 -8.82
N THR A 423 -27.95 19.47 -7.66
CA THR A 423 -29.39 19.67 -7.50
C THR A 423 -29.69 21.10 -7.92
N LYS A 424 -30.42 21.21 -9.04
CA LYS A 424 -31.24 22.34 -9.48
C LYS A 424 -31.58 23.27 -8.30
N LYS A 425 -30.79 24.33 -8.11
CA LYS A 425 -31.17 25.49 -7.29
C LYS A 425 -31.43 26.73 -8.17
N ALA A 426 -31.48 26.56 -9.48
CA ALA A 426 -31.63 27.63 -10.47
C ALA A 426 -32.95 27.57 -11.27
N ALA A 427 -33.95 26.80 -10.84
CA ALA A 427 -35.23 26.67 -11.56
C ALA A 427 -36.48 27.09 -10.75
N ASN A 428 -36.33 27.53 -9.50
CA ASN A 428 -37.47 28.00 -8.67
C ASN A 428 -37.35 29.48 -8.25
N THR A 429 -36.59 30.30 -9.00
CA THR A 429 -36.55 31.76 -8.82
C THR A 429 -37.14 32.52 -10.00
N VAL A 430 -37.90 31.84 -10.86
CA VAL A 430 -38.71 32.46 -11.92
C VAL A 430 -40.11 31.85 -11.79
N ASP A 431 -40.81 32.24 -10.74
CA ASP A 431 -42.27 32.21 -10.56
C ASP A 431 -42.55 32.51 -9.10
N ASN A 432 -42.47 33.80 -8.75
CA ASN A 432 -43.24 34.48 -7.70
C ASN A 432 -43.04 35.98 -7.83
#